data_AF-A0A2D0AN68-F1
#
_entry.id   AF-A0A2D0AN68-F1
#
_cell.length_a   1.000
_cell.length_b   1.000
_cell.length_c   1.000
_cell.angle_alpha   90.00
_cell.angle_beta   90.00
_cell.angle_gamma   90.00
#
_symmetry.space_group_name_H-M   'P 1'
#
loop_
_entity.id
_entity.type
_entity.pdbx_description
1 polymer ?
#
loop_
_entity_poly.entity_id
_entity_poly.type
_entity_poly.pdbx_seq_one_letter_code
_entity_poly.pdbx_strand_id
1 'polypeptide(L)'
;MRIPLTLVALALLTAPLPAVACSVVPGYRVPTNMELVESADLILLATVSDGDFAPDSTSEQQIQIQPVAALKGAMPAEPLAMPGMIAAGADALLSNPYELKEAHPQSLAGACARYMFPRGSRVLFFLSWQDDHWRAAGGPFSRWAEDVLTDEAPWLQVVRIYAEAAGLPATERIAYLTARRAEYGAEDDNPMAQLIAADIDRQLAGPNAPLNEELPAMGDAADAAQAAAEAEAAAVASADR
;
A
#
# COMPACT_ATOMS: atom_id res chain seq x y z
N MET A 1 35.60 41.88 -34.50
CA MET A 1 35.33 40.43 -34.40
C MET A 1 34.56 40.22 -33.11
N ARG A 2 33.21 40.16 -33.09
CA ARG A 2 32.30 39.02 -33.39
C ARG A 2 32.57 37.77 -32.51
N ILE A 3 31.85 37.75 -31.36
CA ILE A 3 31.28 36.69 -30.48
C ILE A 3 31.82 35.23 -30.64
N PRO A 4 32.03 34.48 -29.54
CA PRO A 4 30.93 33.65 -29.02
C PRO A 4 30.73 33.75 -27.50
N LEU A 5 29.48 34.10 -27.17
CA LEU A 5 28.85 34.15 -25.86
C LEU A 5 27.82 33.02 -25.94
N THR A 6 28.31 31.77 -25.97
CA THR A 6 27.48 30.63 -26.40
C THR A 6 27.77 29.35 -25.60
N LEU A 7 27.97 29.45 -24.29
CA LEU A 7 28.22 28.25 -23.47
C LEU A 7 27.50 28.20 -22.11
N VAL A 8 26.64 29.16 -21.77
CA VAL A 8 25.94 29.18 -20.47
C VAL A 8 24.47 28.69 -20.56
N ALA A 9 23.92 28.49 -21.77
CA ALA A 9 22.50 28.19 -21.93
C ALA A 9 22.11 26.69 -21.83
N LEU A 10 23.05 25.77 -21.61
CA LEU A 10 22.78 24.31 -21.68
C LEU A 10 22.89 23.58 -20.33
N ALA A 11 22.73 24.28 -19.20
CA ALA A 11 22.71 23.66 -17.87
C ALA A 11 21.34 23.68 -17.17
N LEU A 12 20.33 24.34 -17.74
CA LEU A 12 19.00 24.52 -17.13
C LEU A 12 17.93 23.52 -17.61
N LEU A 13 18.30 22.53 -18.41
CA LEU A 13 17.35 21.52 -18.95
C LEU A 13 17.45 20.14 -18.27
N THR A 14 18.28 20.00 -17.23
CA THR A 14 18.37 18.76 -16.43
C THR A 14 17.74 18.94 -15.06
N ALA A 15 16.59 19.62 -14.98
CA ALA A 15 15.76 19.47 -13.80
C ALA A 15 15.29 18.00 -13.78
N PRO A 16 15.62 17.20 -12.77
CA PRO A 16 15.05 15.87 -12.65
C PRO A 16 13.54 16.05 -12.55
N LEU A 17 12.81 15.62 -13.59
CA LEU A 17 11.37 15.46 -13.46
C LEU A 17 11.19 14.55 -12.25
N PRO A 18 10.40 14.95 -11.22
CA PRO A 18 10.11 14.05 -10.13
C PRO A 18 9.58 12.76 -10.76
N ALA A 19 10.21 11.63 -10.46
CA ALA A 19 9.69 10.34 -10.85
C ALA A 19 8.36 10.21 -10.11
N VAL A 20 7.26 10.49 -10.82
CA VAL A 20 5.91 10.44 -10.27
C VAL A 20 5.50 8.97 -10.22
N ALA A 21 6.18 8.18 -9.40
CA ALA A 21 6.01 6.73 -9.35
C ALA A 21 4.55 6.38 -9.01
N CYS A 22 3.91 7.19 -8.15
CA CYS A 22 2.46 7.27 -8.05
C CYS A 22 1.95 8.69 -7.98
N SER A 23 1.41 9.17 -9.10
CA SER A 23 0.57 10.36 -9.08
C SER A 23 -0.78 9.96 -8.51
N VAL A 24 -1.02 10.29 -7.25
CA VAL A 24 -2.35 10.20 -6.65
C VAL A 24 -3.06 11.54 -6.81
N VAL A 25 -4.39 11.50 -6.97
CA VAL A 25 -5.19 12.71 -7.06
C VAL A 25 -5.06 13.54 -5.77
N PRO A 26 -5.16 14.89 -5.83
CA PRO A 26 -5.18 15.71 -4.64
C PRO A 26 -6.25 15.24 -3.64
N GLY A 27 -5.88 15.14 -2.36
CA GLY A 27 -6.77 14.67 -1.30
C GLY A 27 -6.91 13.15 -1.23
N TYR A 28 -6.11 12.39 -1.98
CA TYR A 28 -6.05 10.93 -1.86
C TYR A 28 -5.73 10.50 -0.43
N ARG A 29 -6.55 9.56 0.07
CA ARG A 29 -6.38 8.89 1.36
C ARG A 29 -6.17 7.42 1.07
N VAL A 30 -5.15 6.82 1.67
CA VAL A 30 -5.01 5.37 1.66
C VAL A 30 -6.24 4.79 2.35
N PRO A 31 -6.96 3.82 1.76
CA PRO A 31 -8.15 3.28 2.39
C PRO A 31 -7.79 2.64 3.73
N THR A 32 -8.69 2.81 4.70
CA THR A 32 -8.67 2.01 5.92
C THR A 32 -8.95 0.54 5.60
N ASN A 33 -8.68 -0.39 6.53
CA ASN A 33 -8.97 -1.80 6.31
C ASN A 33 -10.48 -2.04 6.09
N MET A 34 -11.33 -1.30 6.81
CA MET A 34 -12.78 -1.36 6.62
C MET A 34 -13.19 -0.87 5.22
N GLU A 35 -12.67 0.28 4.77
CA GLU A 35 -12.96 0.81 3.43
C GLU A 35 -12.42 -0.10 2.30
N LEU A 36 -11.26 -0.72 2.51
CA LEU A 36 -10.70 -1.71 1.58
C LEU A 36 -11.61 -2.94 1.47
N VAL A 37 -12.13 -3.44 2.59
CA VAL A 37 -13.08 -4.55 2.62
C VAL A 37 -14.41 -4.18 1.97
N GLU A 38 -14.91 -2.98 2.21
CA GLU A 38 -16.15 -2.49 1.61
C GLU A 38 -16.04 -2.37 0.08
N SER A 39 -14.94 -1.82 -0.41
CA SER A 39 -14.71 -1.55 -1.83
C SER A 39 -14.31 -2.78 -2.67
N ALA A 40 -13.79 -3.84 -2.06
CA ALA A 40 -13.45 -5.07 -2.78
C ALA A 40 -14.71 -5.85 -3.19
N ASP A 41 -14.79 -6.31 -4.43
CA ASP A 41 -15.86 -7.21 -4.90
C ASP A 41 -15.61 -8.66 -4.47
N LEU A 42 -14.34 -9.05 -4.37
CA LEU A 42 -13.88 -10.36 -3.95
C LEU A 42 -12.71 -10.22 -2.96
N ILE A 43 -12.83 -10.88 -1.81
CA ILE A 43 -11.72 -11.05 -0.86
C ILE A 43 -11.36 -12.52 -0.87
N LEU A 44 -10.21 -12.84 -1.45
CA LEU A 44 -9.81 -14.21 -1.77
C LEU A 44 -8.51 -14.57 -1.05
N LEU A 45 -8.57 -15.58 -0.21
CA LEU A 45 -7.39 -16.30 0.23
C LEU A 45 -6.97 -17.27 -0.88
N ALA A 46 -5.73 -17.17 -1.32
CA ALA A 46 -5.19 -18.00 -2.40
C ALA A 46 -3.72 -18.37 -2.16
N THR A 47 -3.25 -19.38 -2.89
CA THR A 47 -1.81 -19.68 -2.99
C THR A 47 -1.26 -19.21 -4.33
N VAL A 48 -0.05 -18.66 -4.31
CA VAL A 48 0.62 -18.10 -5.50
C VAL A 48 1.43 -19.17 -6.25
N SER A 49 1.25 -19.24 -7.56
CA SER A 49 2.08 -20.04 -8.47
C SER A 49 2.52 -19.22 -9.68
N ASP A 50 3.42 -19.80 -10.48
CA ASP A 50 3.80 -19.22 -11.77
C ASP A 50 2.56 -19.00 -12.64
N GLY A 51 2.48 -17.82 -13.25
CA GLY A 51 1.50 -17.53 -14.30
C GLY A 51 2.14 -17.61 -15.67
N ASP A 52 1.30 -17.84 -16.67
CA ASP A 52 1.69 -17.71 -18.06
C ASP A 52 1.74 -16.23 -18.45
N PHE A 53 2.63 -15.87 -19.37
CA PHE A 53 2.53 -14.58 -20.05
C PHE A 53 1.21 -14.54 -20.82
N ALA A 54 0.50 -13.41 -20.77
CA ALA A 54 -0.69 -13.25 -21.59
C ALA A 54 -0.31 -13.50 -23.07
N PRO A 55 -1.09 -14.30 -23.83
CA PRO A 55 -0.69 -14.78 -25.16
C PRO A 55 -0.36 -13.66 -26.17
N ASP A 56 -0.83 -12.44 -25.91
CA ASP A 56 -0.61 -11.25 -26.75
C ASP A 56 0.13 -10.09 -26.04
N SER A 57 0.70 -10.30 -24.83
CA SER A 57 1.46 -9.25 -24.12
C SER A 57 2.88 -9.72 -23.79
N THR A 58 3.87 -8.98 -24.27
CA THR A 58 5.30 -9.27 -24.03
C THR A 58 5.83 -8.60 -22.77
N SER A 59 5.01 -7.85 -22.02
CA SER A 59 5.49 -6.89 -21.02
C SER A 59 4.94 -7.05 -19.61
N GLU A 60 3.86 -7.80 -19.39
CA GLU A 60 3.27 -7.94 -18.05
C GLU A 60 3.45 -9.36 -17.53
N GLN A 61 4.41 -9.53 -16.62
CA GLN A 61 4.54 -10.74 -15.83
C GLN A 61 3.22 -10.97 -15.06
N GLN A 62 2.77 -12.22 -15.06
CA GLN A 62 1.57 -12.64 -14.36
C GLN A 62 1.93 -13.69 -13.31
N ILE A 63 1.23 -13.64 -12.19
CA ILE A 63 1.11 -14.78 -11.28
C ILE A 63 -0.22 -15.47 -11.52
N GLN A 64 -0.29 -16.76 -11.22
CA GLN A 64 -1.57 -17.43 -11.00
C GLN A 64 -1.85 -17.48 -9.49
N ILE A 65 -3.08 -17.16 -9.12
CA ILE A 65 -3.57 -17.32 -7.75
C ILE A 65 -4.60 -18.45 -7.73
N GLN A 66 -4.30 -19.50 -6.98
CA GLN A 66 -5.17 -20.66 -6.81
C GLN A 66 -6.12 -20.40 -5.62
N PRO A 67 -7.44 -20.34 -5.84
CA PRO A 67 -8.41 -20.12 -4.77
C PRO A 67 -8.30 -21.15 -3.64
N VAL A 68 -8.26 -20.67 -2.40
CA VAL A 68 -8.35 -21.49 -1.17
C VAL A 68 -9.67 -21.23 -0.43
N ALA A 69 -10.03 -19.97 -0.21
CA ALA A 69 -11.30 -19.58 0.39
C ALA A 69 -11.69 -18.16 0.00
N ALA A 70 -12.98 -17.91 -0.21
CA ALA A 70 -13.53 -16.56 -0.36
C ALA A 70 -14.08 -16.07 0.98
N LEU A 71 -13.63 -14.90 1.44
CA LEU A 71 -14.17 -14.21 2.61
C LEU A 71 -15.30 -13.25 2.24
N LYS A 72 -15.30 -12.76 1.00
CA LYS A 72 -16.33 -11.92 0.40
C LYS A 72 -16.40 -12.24 -1.09
N GLY A 73 -17.60 -12.22 -1.65
CA GLY A 73 -17.82 -12.52 -3.07
C GLY A 73 -17.90 -14.03 -3.34
N ALA A 74 -18.15 -14.38 -4.61
CA ALA A 74 -18.24 -15.76 -5.05
C ALA A 74 -16.85 -16.39 -5.19
N MET A 75 -16.70 -17.63 -4.72
CA MET A 75 -15.47 -18.41 -4.88
C MET A 75 -15.23 -18.70 -6.38
N PRO A 76 -14.08 -18.30 -6.94
CA PRO A 76 -13.75 -18.66 -8.32
C PRO A 76 -13.57 -20.18 -8.46
N ALA A 77 -14.08 -20.74 -9.56
CA ALA A 77 -13.94 -22.17 -9.86
C ALA A 77 -12.53 -22.52 -10.38
N GLU A 78 -11.86 -21.55 -10.98
CA GLU A 78 -10.55 -21.70 -11.63
C GLU A 78 -9.53 -20.71 -11.04
N PRO A 79 -8.23 -20.96 -11.20
CA PRO A 79 -7.19 -19.98 -10.88
C PRO A 79 -7.42 -18.64 -11.58
N LEU A 80 -7.06 -17.55 -10.91
CA LEU A 80 -7.09 -16.21 -11.50
C LEU A 80 -5.68 -15.80 -11.92
N ALA A 81 -5.55 -15.22 -13.11
CA ALA A 81 -4.32 -14.54 -13.53
C ALA A 81 -4.33 -13.11 -12.98
N MET A 82 -3.25 -12.72 -12.31
CA MET A 82 -3.09 -11.38 -11.74
C MET A 82 -1.75 -10.77 -12.17
N PRO A 83 -1.70 -9.45 -12.46
CA PRO A 83 -0.44 -8.76 -12.64
C PRO A 83 0.46 -8.94 -11.42
N GLY A 84 1.69 -9.38 -11.65
CA GLY A 84 2.64 -9.64 -10.57
C GLY A 84 3.79 -10.54 -11.01
N MET A 85 4.80 -10.63 -10.16
CA MET A 85 6.02 -11.39 -10.43
C MET A 85 6.26 -12.41 -9.32
N ILE A 86 6.83 -13.55 -9.68
CA ILE A 86 7.39 -14.46 -8.67
C ILE A 86 8.67 -13.85 -8.13
N ALA A 87 8.66 -13.56 -6.84
CA ALA A 87 9.80 -12.99 -6.14
C ALA A 87 10.95 -14.01 -6.02
N ALA A 88 12.18 -13.53 -6.13
CA ALA A 88 13.39 -14.34 -5.99
C ALA A 88 14.41 -13.65 -5.07
N GLY A 89 15.24 -14.45 -4.40
CA GLY A 89 16.32 -13.93 -3.56
C GLY A 89 15.82 -12.99 -2.47
N ALA A 90 16.43 -11.80 -2.39
CA ALA A 90 16.09 -10.77 -1.39
C ALA A 90 14.70 -10.14 -1.59
N ASP A 91 14.13 -10.26 -2.80
CA ASP A 91 12.82 -9.67 -3.11
C ASP A 91 11.65 -10.54 -2.61
N ALA A 92 11.93 -11.78 -2.19
CA ALA A 92 10.96 -12.73 -1.62
C ALA A 92 10.59 -12.38 -0.17
N LEU A 93 10.21 -11.13 0.04
CA LEU A 93 9.76 -10.59 1.32
C LEU A 93 8.33 -11.03 1.63
N LEU A 94 8.13 -11.52 2.84
CA LEU A 94 6.81 -11.80 3.40
C LEU A 94 6.28 -10.61 4.19
N SER A 95 4.95 -10.53 4.26
CA SER A 95 4.23 -9.57 5.08
C SER A 95 4.52 -9.81 6.57
N ASN A 96 4.58 -8.73 7.36
CA ASN A 96 4.65 -8.85 8.81
C ASN A 96 3.27 -9.28 9.35
N PRO A 97 3.14 -10.46 9.99
CA PRO A 97 1.84 -10.97 10.45
C PRO A 97 1.19 -10.12 11.56
N TYR A 98 1.95 -9.22 12.20
CA TYR A 98 1.48 -8.33 13.26
C TYR A 98 1.34 -6.87 12.82
N GLU A 99 1.62 -6.55 11.55
CA GLU A 99 1.33 -5.24 10.99
C GLU A 99 -0.11 -5.24 10.47
N LEU A 100 -0.95 -4.34 10.99
CA LEU A 100 -2.35 -4.23 10.60
C LEU A 100 -2.70 -2.89 9.94
N LYS A 101 -1.79 -1.93 9.94
CA LYS A 101 -2.03 -0.56 9.49
C LYS A 101 -1.31 -0.26 8.18
N GLU A 102 -0.02 -0.53 8.15
CA GLU A 102 0.83 -0.16 7.02
C GLU A 102 0.78 -1.25 5.93
N ALA A 103 0.92 -0.84 4.67
CA ALA A 103 1.00 -1.76 3.54
C ALA A 103 2.33 -2.50 3.49
N HIS A 104 2.35 -3.60 2.73
CA HIS A 104 3.56 -4.34 2.42
C HIS A 104 4.71 -3.39 1.99
N PRO A 105 5.95 -3.55 2.50
CA PRO A 105 7.05 -2.63 2.21
C PRO A 105 7.35 -2.43 0.72
N GLN A 106 7.04 -3.41 -0.13
CA GLN A 106 7.17 -3.28 -1.59
C GLN A 106 6.30 -2.15 -2.18
N SER A 107 5.13 -1.88 -1.59
CA SER A 107 4.29 -0.74 -2.01
C SER A 107 5.03 0.58 -1.82
N LEU A 108 5.92 0.68 -0.82
CA LEU A 108 6.71 1.88 -0.55
C LEU A 108 8.05 1.91 -1.32
N ALA A 109 8.43 0.80 -1.95
CA ALA A 109 9.67 0.65 -2.72
C ALA A 109 9.54 1.07 -4.19
N GLY A 110 8.67 2.04 -4.49
CA GLY A 110 8.52 2.66 -5.82
C GLY A 110 7.46 2.04 -6.74
N ALA A 111 6.82 0.93 -6.37
CA ALA A 111 5.75 0.31 -7.16
C ALA A 111 4.33 0.68 -6.72
N CYS A 112 4.18 1.28 -5.53
CA CYS A 112 2.94 1.75 -4.91
C CYS A 112 1.89 0.69 -4.60
N ALA A 113 1.99 -0.49 -5.19
CA ALA A 113 1.27 -1.67 -4.80
C ALA A 113 2.29 -2.79 -4.66
N ARG A 114 2.01 -3.76 -3.80
CA ARG A 114 2.74 -5.02 -3.81
C ARG A 114 2.60 -5.66 -5.18
N TYR A 115 3.69 -6.17 -5.73
CA TYR A 115 3.71 -6.76 -7.07
C TYR A 115 4.63 -7.98 -7.18
N MET A 116 5.39 -8.30 -6.12
CA MET A 116 6.26 -9.48 -6.09
C MET A 116 5.84 -10.43 -4.96
N PHE A 117 5.70 -11.71 -5.29
CA PHE A 117 5.15 -12.72 -4.42
C PHE A 117 6.04 -13.95 -4.38
N PRO A 118 6.45 -14.45 -3.20
CA PRO A 118 7.15 -15.72 -3.12
C PRO A 118 6.29 -16.85 -3.67
N ARG A 119 6.89 -17.74 -4.48
CA ARG A 119 6.19 -18.92 -4.99
C ARG A 119 5.65 -19.76 -3.82
N GLY A 120 4.39 -20.17 -3.92
CA GLY A 120 3.70 -20.98 -2.92
C GLY A 120 3.24 -20.20 -1.69
N SER A 121 3.44 -18.88 -1.63
CA SER A 121 2.92 -18.10 -0.50
C SER A 121 1.40 -18.11 -0.49
N ARG A 122 0.85 -18.11 0.73
CA ARG A 122 -0.58 -18.00 0.99
C ARG A 122 -0.89 -16.54 1.26
N VAL A 123 -1.72 -15.93 0.42
CA VAL A 123 -1.93 -14.48 0.38
C VAL A 123 -3.43 -14.19 0.40
N LEU A 124 -3.82 -13.16 1.13
CA LEU A 124 -5.17 -12.63 1.15
C LEU A 124 -5.24 -11.45 0.18
N PHE A 125 -5.97 -11.64 -0.91
CA PHE A 125 -6.14 -10.68 -1.99
C PHE A 125 -7.48 -9.94 -1.87
N PHE A 126 -7.43 -8.63 -2.11
CA PHE A 126 -8.58 -7.74 -2.25
C PHE A 126 -8.70 -7.35 -3.71
N LEU A 127 -9.76 -7.81 -4.35
CA LEU A 127 -9.95 -7.74 -5.79
C LEU A 127 -11.21 -6.95 -6.11
N SER A 128 -11.13 -6.16 -7.17
CA SER A 128 -12.26 -5.44 -7.78
C SER A 128 -12.39 -5.84 -9.24
N TRP A 129 -13.62 -5.94 -9.72
CA TRP A 129 -13.92 -6.24 -11.13
C TRP A 129 -14.03 -4.93 -11.91
N GLN A 130 -13.11 -4.71 -12.85
CA GLN A 130 -13.05 -3.49 -13.66
C GLN A 130 -12.63 -3.86 -15.08
N ASP A 131 -13.25 -3.23 -16.08
CA ASP A 131 -12.89 -3.42 -17.50
C ASP A 131 -12.75 -4.91 -17.90
N ASP A 132 -13.70 -5.73 -17.46
CA ASP A 132 -13.77 -7.19 -17.69
C ASP A 132 -12.57 -8.01 -17.16
N HIS A 133 -11.87 -7.51 -16.15
CA HIS A 133 -10.82 -8.27 -15.46
C HIS A 133 -10.75 -7.95 -13.96
N TRP A 134 -10.08 -8.84 -13.21
CA TRP A 134 -9.77 -8.62 -11.80
C TRP A 134 -8.57 -7.67 -11.65
N ARG A 135 -8.71 -6.69 -10.75
CA ARG A 135 -7.64 -5.74 -10.38
C ARG A 135 -7.50 -5.66 -8.87
N ALA A 136 -6.32 -5.26 -8.41
CA ALA A 136 -6.10 -4.89 -7.01
C ALA A 136 -7.10 -3.81 -6.57
N ALA A 137 -7.80 -4.03 -5.46
CA ALA A 137 -8.69 -3.05 -4.86
C ALA A 137 -7.90 -2.03 -4.01
N GLY A 138 -8.51 -0.88 -3.71
CA GLY A 138 -7.99 0.10 -2.74
C GLY A 138 -6.92 1.07 -3.25
N GLY A 139 -6.35 0.87 -4.43
CA GLY A 139 -5.40 1.81 -5.03
C GLY A 139 -4.03 1.86 -4.33
N PRO A 140 -3.21 2.90 -4.61
CA PRO A 140 -1.85 3.03 -4.09
C PRO A 140 -1.73 2.93 -2.57
N PHE A 141 -0.75 2.16 -2.11
CA PHE A 141 -0.40 1.92 -0.71
C PHE A 141 -1.51 1.25 0.10
N SER A 142 -2.50 0.64 -0.57
CA SER A 142 -3.45 -0.23 0.10
C SER A 142 -2.82 -1.59 0.44
N ARG A 143 -3.44 -2.28 1.40
CA ARG A 143 -3.07 -3.63 1.85
C ARG A 143 -3.73 -4.71 0.97
N TRP A 144 -3.74 -4.49 -0.35
CA TRP A 144 -4.53 -5.31 -1.28
C TRP A 144 -4.08 -6.76 -1.37
N ALA A 145 -2.84 -7.07 -1.00
CA ALA A 145 -2.29 -8.42 -1.04
C ALA A 145 -1.24 -8.63 0.07
N GLU A 146 -1.62 -9.32 1.13
CA GLU A 146 -0.76 -9.57 2.30
C GLU A 146 -0.69 -11.08 2.59
N ASP A 147 0.48 -11.56 3.02
CA ASP A 147 0.70 -12.97 3.34
C ASP A 147 -0.05 -13.35 4.63
N VAL A 148 -0.65 -14.53 4.60
CA VAL A 148 -1.44 -15.09 5.70
C VAL A 148 -0.99 -16.53 5.91
N LEU A 149 0.02 -16.72 6.77
CA LEU A 149 0.69 -18.00 6.93
C LEU A 149 -0.16 -19.07 7.63
N THR A 150 -1.12 -18.66 8.47
CA THR A 150 -1.99 -19.57 9.23
C THR A 150 -3.45 -19.10 9.23
N ASP A 151 -4.38 -19.94 9.69
CA ASP A 151 -5.80 -19.57 9.80
C ASP A 151 -6.09 -18.63 10.97
N GLU A 152 -5.14 -18.50 11.88
CA GLU A 152 -5.17 -17.69 13.10
C GLU A 152 -4.43 -16.36 12.94
N ALA A 153 -3.87 -16.06 11.75
CA ALA A 153 -3.13 -14.84 11.52
C ALA A 153 -4.00 -13.59 11.83
N PRO A 154 -3.48 -12.60 12.60
CA PRO A 154 -4.27 -11.42 13.00
C PRO A 154 -4.92 -10.70 11.83
N TRP A 155 -4.21 -10.56 10.69
CA TRP A 155 -4.77 -9.94 9.51
C TRP A 155 -6.01 -10.65 8.97
N LEU A 156 -5.97 -11.98 8.89
CA LEU A 156 -7.12 -12.77 8.43
C LEU A 156 -8.32 -12.64 9.36
N GLN A 157 -8.08 -12.61 10.67
CA GLN A 157 -9.13 -12.43 11.67
C GLN A 157 -9.79 -11.06 11.55
N VAL A 158 -8.99 -10.00 11.44
CA VAL A 158 -9.48 -8.63 11.23
C VAL A 158 -10.32 -8.51 9.95
N VAL A 159 -9.87 -9.10 8.84
CA VAL A 159 -10.60 -9.03 7.57
C VAL A 159 -11.92 -9.79 7.64
N ARG A 160 -12.00 -10.91 8.37
CA ARG A 160 -13.28 -11.61 8.63
C ARG A 160 -14.27 -10.72 9.38
N ILE A 161 -13.81 -10.05 10.44
CA ILE A 161 -14.64 -9.11 11.22
C ILE A 161 -15.19 -8.01 10.31
N TYR A 162 -14.34 -7.42 9.46
CA TYR A 162 -14.77 -6.36 8.56
C TYR A 162 -15.63 -6.85 7.40
N ALA A 163 -15.43 -8.07 6.92
CA ALA A 163 -16.30 -8.67 5.90
C ALA A 163 -17.71 -8.91 6.46
N GLU A 164 -17.82 -9.39 7.70
CA GLU A 164 -19.09 -9.47 8.41
C GLU A 164 -19.72 -8.09 8.58
N ALA A 165 -18.95 -7.11 9.06
CA ALA A 165 -19.42 -5.73 9.26
C ALA A 165 -19.88 -5.05 7.96
N ALA A 166 -19.23 -5.35 6.83
CA ALA A 166 -19.59 -4.82 5.51
C ALA A 166 -20.92 -5.41 5.00
N GLY A 167 -21.27 -6.63 5.42
CA GLY A 167 -22.56 -7.26 5.11
C GLY A 167 -23.75 -6.69 5.91
N LEU A 168 -23.49 -5.90 6.95
CA LEU A 168 -24.52 -5.28 7.79
C LEU A 168 -25.00 -3.93 7.22
N PRO A 169 -26.25 -3.52 7.55
CA PRO A 169 -26.69 -2.15 7.34
C PRO A 169 -25.73 -1.13 7.98
N ALA A 170 -25.51 0.00 7.32
CA ALA A 170 -24.56 1.01 7.79
C ALA A 170 -24.85 1.50 9.23
N THR A 171 -26.12 1.56 9.62
CA THR A 171 -26.56 1.93 10.97
C THR A 171 -26.19 0.91 12.04
N GLU A 172 -25.99 -0.36 11.68
CA GLU A 172 -25.64 -1.45 12.60
C GLU A 172 -24.13 -1.71 12.65
N ARG A 173 -23.40 -1.32 11.61
CA ARG A 173 -21.95 -1.54 11.47
C ARG A 173 -21.14 -0.96 12.64
N ILE A 174 -21.42 0.28 13.03
CA ILE A 174 -20.71 0.94 14.14
C ILE A 174 -20.95 0.18 15.45
N ALA A 175 -22.18 -0.25 15.71
CA ALA A 175 -22.50 -1.01 16.92
C ALA A 175 -21.80 -2.38 16.92
N TYR A 176 -21.78 -3.08 15.78
CA TYR A 176 -21.07 -4.35 15.62
C TYR A 176 -19.57 -4.20 15.88
N LEU A 177 -18.91 -3.23 15.23
CA LEU A 177 -17.48 -2.98 15.41
C LEU A 177 -17.15 -2.55 16.85
N THR A 178 -17.98 -1.70 17.46
CA THR A 178 -17.82 -1.31 18.87
C THR A 178 -17.89 -2.53 19.80
N ALA A 179 -18.82 -3.45 19.56
CA ALA A 179 -18.94 -4.68 20.35
C ALA A 179 -17.71 -5.59 20.17
N ARG A 180 -17.24 -5.80 18.93
CA ARG A 180 -16.02 -6.57 18.65
C ARG A 180 -14.79 -5.95 19.31
N ARG A 181 -14.64 -4.63 19.24
CA ARG A 181 -13.57 -3.91 19.94
C ARG A 181 -13.59 -4.16 21.44
N ALA A 182 -14.77 -4.11 22.06
CA ALA A 182 -14.91 -4.37 23.50
C ALA A 182 -14.59 -5.82 23.87
N GLU A 183 -15.00 -6.78 23.04
CA GLU A 183 -14.70 -8.21 23.23
C GLU A 183 -13.20 -8.50 23.17
N TYR A 184 -12.53 -8.13 22.08
CA TYR A 184 -11.08 -8.32 21.94
C TYR A 184 -10.29 -7.49 22.97
N GLY A 185 -10.78 -6.29 23.30
CA GLY A 185 -10.15 -5.43 24.30
C GLY A 185 -10.24 -5.97 25.72
N ALA A 186 -11.16 -6.90 26.02
CA ALA A 186 -11.27 -7.52 27.35
C ALA A 186 -10.22 -8.64 27.57
N GLU A 187 -9.54 -9.09 26.52
CA GLU A 187 -8.46 -10.07 26.60
C GLU A 187 -7.10 -9.37 26.79
N ASP A 188 -6.91 -8.71 27.95
CA ASP A 188 -5.72 -7.89 28.24
C ASP A 188 -4.38 -8.64 28.09
N ASP A 189 -4.36 -9.93 28.42
CA ASP A 189 -3.16 -10.77 28.36
C ASP A 189 -2.91 -11.38 26.95
N ASN A 190 -3.79 -11.12 25.98
CA ASN A 190 -3.66 -11.63 24.61
C ASN A 190 -3.19 -10.52 23.67
N PRO A 191 -1.90 -10.45 23.30
CA PRO A 191 -1.37 -9.37 22.46
C PRO A 191 -1.99 -9.35 21.05
N MET A 192 -2.46 -10.48 20.54
CA MET A 192 -3.15 -10.52 19.24
C MET A 192 -4.56 -9.92 19.36
N ALA A 193 -5.28 -10.20 20.44
CA ALA A 193 -6.58 -9.58 20.69
C ALA A 193 -6.45 -8.06 20.84
N GLN A 194 -5.43 -7.60 21.58
CA GLN A 194 -5.14 -6.17 21.72
C GLN A 194 -4.79 -5.50 20.38
N LEU A 195 -4.05 -6.19 19.52
CA LEU A 195 -3.74 -5.72 18.17
C LEU A 195 -5.01 -5.57 17.30
N ILE A 196 -5.93 -6.55 17.38
CA ILE A 196 -7.22 -6.52 16.68
C ILE A 196 -8.09 -5.38 17.21
N ALA A 197 -8.22 -5.24 18.54
CA ALA A 197 -9.00 -4.17 19.16
C ALA A 197 -8.48 -2.77 18.76
N ALA A 198 -7.16 -2.60 18.74
CA ALA A 198 -6.52 -1.35 18.32
C ALA A 198 -6.74 -1.06 16.82
N ASP A 199 -6.82 -2.07 15.97
CA ASP A 199 -7.17 -1.86 14.56
C ASP A 199 -8.63 -1.44 14.39
N ILE A 200 -9.56 -2.08 15.12
CA ILE A 200 -10.98 -1.71 15.10
C ILE A 200 -11.17 -0.26 15.59
N ASP A 201 -10.46 0.14 16.65
CA ASP A 201 -10.47 1.53 17.13
C ASP A 201 -10.06 2.52 16.03
N ARG A 202 -9.04 2.19 15.22
CA ARG A 202 -8.66 3.03 14.07
C ARG A 202 -9.76 3.12 13.02
N GLN A 203 -10.44 2.01 12.70
CA GLN A 203 -11.52 2.04 11.71
C GLN A 203 -12.72 2.86 12.20
N LEU A 204 -13.02 2.79 13.50
CA LEU A 204 -14.08 3.57 14.14
C LEU A 204 -13.76 5.06 14.21
N ALA A 205 -12.47 5.45 14.23
CA ALA A 205 -12.03 6.85 14.20
C ALA A 205 -12.32 7.52 12.85
N GLY A 206 -12.55 6.74 11.78
CA GLY A 206 -12.89 7.23 10.46
C GLY A 206 -11.75 7.10 9.45
N PRO A 207 -11.83 7.83 8.31
CA PRO A 207 -10.88 7.67 7.22
C PRO A 207 -9.47 8.13 7.61
N ASN A 208 -8.45 7.53 6.98
CA ASN A 208 -7.06 7.95 7.13
C ASN A 208 -6.85 9.41 6.68
N ALA A 209 -5.81 10.06 7.21
CA ALA A 209 -5.37 11.37 6.72
C ALA A 209 -4.96 11.31 5.23
N PRO A 210 -5.05 12.44 4.48
CA PRO A 210 -4.52 12.50 3.12
C PRO A 210 -3.04 12.17 3.10
N LEU A 211 -2.60 11.43 2.07
CA LEU A 211 -1.21 10.98 1.94
C LEU A 211 -0.19 12.14 1.85
N ASN A 212 -0.66 13.33 1.47
CA ASN A 212 0.16 14.49 1.16
C ASN A 212 -0.13 15.73 2.04
N GLU A 213 -0.59 15.55 3.27
CA GLU A 213 -0.56 16.66 4.24
C GLU A 213 0.91 17.07 4.50
N GLU A 214 1.27 18.21 3.87
CA GLU A 214 2.50 19.01 3.95
C GLU A 214 3.85 18.26 3.84
N LEU A 215 4.29 17.99 2.61
CA LEU A 215 5.70 18.25 2.31
C LEU A 215 5.88 19.77 2.39
N PRO A 216 6.83 20.30 3.20
CA PRO A 216 7.06 21.74 3.27
C PRO A 216 7.31 22.28 1.86
N ALA A 217 6.80 23.49 1.60
CA ALA A 217 7.00 24.14 0.32
C ALA A 217 8.49 24.13 -0.01
N MET A 218 8.87 23.60 -1.18
CA MET A 218 10.28 23.46 -1.59
C MET A 218 11.09 24.77 -1.54
N GLY A 219 10.42 25.93 -1.44
CA GLY A 219 11.06 27.22 -1.21
C GLY A 219 11.80 27.30 0.13
N ASP A 220 11.24 26.75 1.21
CA ASP A 220 11.83 26.89 2.55
C ASP A 220 13.13 26.07 2.70
N ALA A 221 13.23 24.93 2.01
CA ALA A 221 14.43 24.10 2.01
C ALA A 221 15.56 24.70 1.13
N ALA A 222 15.21 25.34 0.02
CA ALA A 222 16.16 26.04 -0.84
C ALA A 222 16.69 27.31 -0.16
N ASP A 223 15.81 28.06 0.51
CA ASP A 223 16.16 29.28 1.24
C ASP A 223 17.00 28.95 2.49
N ALA A 224 16.68 27.85 3.20
CA ALA A 224 17.49 27.38 4.33
C ALA A 224 18.88 26.86 3.89
N ALA A 225 18.95 26.15 2.77
CA ALA A 225 20.23 25.67 2.21
C ALA A 225 21.10 26.84 1.72
N GLN A 226 20.48 27.85 1.11
CA GLN A 226 21.18 29.05 0.66
C GLN A 226 21.66 29.90 1.85
N ALA A 227 20.84 30.08 2.89
CA ALA A 227 21.25 30.78 4.11
C ALA A 227 22.40 30.07 4.85
N ALA A 228 22.40 28.73 4.85
CA ALA A 228 23.49 27.94 5.44
C ALA A 228 24.80 28.10 4.64
N ALA A 229 24.72 28.08 3.30
CA ALA A 229 25.89 28.28 2.43
C ALA A 229 26.47 29.70 2.54
N GLU A 230 25.61 30.73 2.68
CA GLU A 230 26.03 32.11 2.87
C GLU A 230 26.69 32.33 4.26
N ALA A 231 26.17 31.67 5.30
CA ALA A 231 26.76 31.70 6.65
C ALA A 231 28.14 31.02 6.71
N GLU A 232 28.30 29.89 6.02
CA GLU A 232 29.58 29.16 5.93
C GLU A 232 30.63 29.97 5.15
N ALA A 233 30.23 30.59 4.02
CA ALA A 233 31.11 31.47 3.25
C ALA A 233 31.55 32.71 4.04
N ALA A 234 30.65 33.31 4.83
CA ALA A 234 30.97 34.44 5.70
C ALA A 234 31.94 34.06 6.84
N ALA A 235 31.77 32.86 7.41
CA ALA A 235 32.67 32.35 8.45
C ALA A 235 34.10 32.13 7.91
N VAL A 236 34.23 31.53 6.73
CA VAL A 236 35.54 31.33 6.07
C VAL A 236 36.21 32.66 5.72
N ALA A 237 35.46 33.65 5.21
CA ALA A 237 36.00 34.97 4.88
C ALA A 237 36.46 35.79 6.11
N SER A 238 35.94 35.47 7.30
CA SER A 238 36.32 36.12 8.56
C SER A 238 37.54 35.48 9.24
N ALA A 239 37.90 34.25 8.86
CA ALA A 239 39.05 33.52 9.39
C ALA A 239 40.39 33.88 8.70
N ASP A 240 40.32 34.54 7.54
CA ASP A 240 41.48 34.98 6.73
C ASP A 240 41.85 36.48 6.92
N ARG A 241 41.39 37.12 8.01
CA ARG A 241 41.85 38.47 8.44
C ARG A 241 42.55 38.41 9.79
#